data_AF-A0A7Y5FA15-F1
#
_entry.id   AF-A0A7Y5FA15-F1
#
_cell.length_a   1.000
_cell.length_b   1.000
_cell.length_c   1.000
_cell.angle_alpha   90.00
_cell.angle_beta   90.00
_cell.angle_gamma   90.00
#
_symmetry.space_group_name_H-M   'P 1'
#
loop_
_entity.id
_entity.type
_entity.pdbx_description
1 polymer ?
#
loop_
_entity_poly.entity_id
_entity_poly.type
_entity_poly.pdbx_seq_one_letter_code
_entity_poly.pdbx_strand_id
1 'polypeptide(L)'
;MRKKKIDPIVKLASEIQKIQKQAKALGIFINDRELIECQNCGLLEDVQSNGKLITYFKENHIQDIGLRFLKKNKTFFNALIVKAI
;
A
#
# COMPACT_ATOMS: atom_id res chain seq x y z
N MET A 1 21.03 41.32 -4.19
CA MET A 1 20.01 40.24 -4.07
C MET A 1 20.60 39.12 -3.22
N ARG A 2 19.98 38.73 -2.09
CA ARG A 2 20.46 37.60 -1.27
C ARG A 2 19.99 36.28 -1.88
N LYS A 3 20.91 35.40 -2.25
CA LYS A 3 20.58 34.03 -2.71
C LYS A 3 19.96 33.27 -1.53
N LYS A 4 18.71 32.84 -1.66
CA LYS A 4 18.03 32.01 -0.66
C LYS A 4 18.69 30.64 -0.67
N LYS A 5 19.36 30.25 0.41
CA LYS A 5 19.98 28.93 0.56
C LYS A 5 18.84 27.91 0.65
N ILE A 6 18.72 27.03 -0.34
CA ILE A 6 17.71 25.98 -0.35
C ILE A 6 18.09 24.98 0.72
N ASP A 7 17.13 24.65 1.59
CA ASP A 7 17.31 23.64 2.63
C ASP A 7 17.61 22.27 1.97
N PRO A 8 18.65 21.54 2.41
CA PRO A 8 18.96 20.21 1.90
C PRO A 8 17.76 19.24 1.86
N ILE A 9 16.81 19.37 2.81
CA ILE A 9 15.58 18.56 2.85
C ILE A 9 14.70 18.82 1.64
N VAL A 10 14.60 20.08 1.18
CA VAL A 10 13.79 20.43 0.00
C VAL A 10 14.34 19.77 -1.26
N LYS A 11 15.68 19.66 -1.35
CA LYS A 11 16.32 18.96 -2.47
C LYS A 11 16.04 17.46 -2.42
N LEU A 12 16.21 16.83 -1.26
CA LEU A 12 15.95 15.39 -1.07
C LEU A 12 14.47 15.04 -1.31
N ALA A 13 13.54 15.88 -0.86
CA ALA A 13 12.12 15.71 -1.12
C ALA A 13 11.79 15.73 -2.62
N SER A 14 12.47 16.59 -3.41
CA SER A 14 12.34 16.61 -4.86
C SER A 14 12.86 15.32 -5.52
N GLU A 15 13.95 14.75 -5.00
CA GLU A 15 14.50 13.48 -5.47
C GLU A 15 13.56 12.31 -5.16
N ILE A 16 12.98 12.27 -3.96
CA ILE A 16 11.94 11.30 -3.59
C ILE A 16 10.75 11.38 -4.56
N GLN A 17 10.28 12.60 -4.88
CA GLN A 17 9.17 12.77 -5.80
C GLN A 17 9.48 12.25 -7.22
N LYS A 18 10.73 12.39 -7.69
CA LYS A 18 11.16 11.85 -8.99
C LYS A 18 11.16 10.32 -8.98
N ILE A 19 11.72 9.72 -7.92
CA ILE A 19 11.76 8.26 -7.74
C ILE A 19 10.34 7.70 -7.67
N GLN A 20 9.45 8.35 -6.93
CA GLN A 20 8.04 7.97 -6.87
C GLN A 20 7.39 8.00 -8.27
N LYS A 21 7.62 9.03 -9.09
CA LYS A 21 7.10 9.06 -10.47
C LYS A 21 7.62 7.92 -11.33
N GLN A 22 8.91 7.60 -11.25
CA GLN A 22 9.52 6.49 -11.99
C GLN A 22 8.95 5.15 -11.55
N ALA A 23 8.87 4.92 -10.24
CA ALA A 23 8.27 3.72 -9.68
C ALA A 23 6.78 3.59 -10.08
N LYS A 24 6.00 4.68 -10.09
CA LYS A 24 4.62 4.66 -10.63
C LYS A 24 4.55 4.14 -12.05
N ALA A 25 5.43 4.65 -12.92
CA ALA A 25 5.47 4.30 -14.33
C ALA A 25 5.83 2.82 -14.54
N LEU A 26 6.54 2.22 -13.58
CA LEU A 26 6.87 0.80 -13.55
C LEU A 26 5.81 -0.07 -12.87
N GLY A 27 4.69 0.50 -12.42
CA GLY A 27 3.67 -0.21 -11.65
C GLY A 27 4.09 -0.55 -10.21
N ILE A 28 5.19 0.03 -9.73
CA ILE A 28 5.66 -0.13 -8.35
C ILE A 28 4.81 0.77 -7.45
N PHE A 29 4.28 0.16 -6.39
CA PHE A 29 3.47 0.84 -5.40
C PHE A 29 4.30 1.85 -4.60
N ILE A 30 3.87 3.12 -4.58
CA ILE A 30 4.71 4.24 -4.14
C ILE A 30 4.15 5.06 -2.98
N ASN A 31 2.85 4.99 -2.69
CA ASN A 31 2.29 5.84 -1.64
C ASN A 31 1.08 5.32 -0.87
N ASP A 32 0.38 4.26 -1.28
CA ASP A 32 -0.84 3.87 -0.57
C ASP A 32 -0.84 2.39 -0.22
N ARG A 33 0.10 1.96 0.64
CA ARG A 33 -0.12 0.72 1.40
C ARG A 33 -1.30 0.97 2.34
N GLU A 34 -2.51 0.91 1.80
CA GLU A 34 -3.73 0.73 2.59
C GLU A 34 -3.67 -0.70 3.10
N LEU A 35 -3.14 -0.86 4.32
CA LEU A 35 -3.26 -2.11 5.04
C LEU A 35 -4.71 -2.24 5.48
N ILE A 36 -5.47 -3.07 4.77
CA ILE A 36 -6.86 -3.32 5.12
C ILE A 36 -6.87 -4.46 6.12
N GLU A 37 -7.22 -4.17 7.37
CA GLU A 37 -7.38 -5.18 8.43
C GLU A 37 -8.87 -5.41 8.72
N CYS A 38 -9.29 -6.67 8.66
CA CYS A 38 -10.59 -7.07 9.18
C CYS A 38 -10.51 -7.21 10.70
N GLN A 39 -11.11 -6.28 11.43
CA GLN A 39 -11.12 -6.33 12.90
C GLN A 39 -11.89 -7.52 13.50
N ASN A 40 -12.71 -8.23 12.70
CA ASN A 40 -13.47 -9.39 13.17
C ASN A 40 -12.69 -10.71 13.07
N CYS A 41 -11.94 -10.93 11.97
CA CYS A 41 -11.24 -12.19 11.74
C CYS A 41 -9.72 -12.06 11.64
N GLY A 42 -9.16 -10.85 11.77
CA GLY A 42 -7.71 -10.61 11.73
C GLY A 42 -7.07 -10.86 10.36
N LEU A 43 -7.88 -10.92 9.29
CA LEU A 43 -7.40 -11.01 7.91
C LEU A 43 -6.86 -9.65 7.46
N LEU A 44 -5.69 -9.64 6.85
CA LEU A 44 -5.06 -8.47 6.27
C LEU A 44 -4.97 -8.60 4.76
N GLU A 45 -5.10 -7.47 4.06
CA GLU A 45 -4.74 -7.30 2.65
C GLU A 45 -3.65 -6.24 2.55
N ASP A 46 -2.58 -6.58 1.83
CA ASP A 46 -1.35 -5.81 1.73
C ASP A 46 -0.81 -5.86 0.30
N VAL A 47 -0.01 -4.87 -0.07
CA VAL A 47 0.69 -4.82 -1.35
C VAL A 47 2.18 -4.91 -1.11
N GLN A 48 2.79 -5.98 -1.63
CA GLN A 48 4.23 -6.20 -1.57
C GLN A 48 4.99 -5.14 -2.38
N SER A 49 6.29 -4.99 -2.12
CA SER A 49 7.16 -4.02 -2.80
C SER A 49 7.21 -4.17 -4.33
N ASN A 50 6.88 -5.35 -4.85
CA ASN A 50 6.77 -5.64 -6.28
C ASN A 50 5.38 -5.33 -6.87
N GLY A 51 4.46 -4.76 -6.09
CA GLY A 51 3.09 -4.47 -6.50
C GLY A 51 2.12 -5.65 -6.40
N LYS A 52 2.54 -6.82 -5.88
CA LYS A 52 1.65 -7.97 -5.69
C LYS A 52 0.72 -7.75 -4.49
N LEU A 53 -0.58 -7.81 -4.75
CA LEU A 53 -1.61 -7.87 -3.71
C LEU A 53 -1.59 -9.26 -3.06
N ILE A 54 -1.49 -9.29 -1.73
CA ILE A 54 -1.52 -10.50 -0.92
C ILE A 54 -2.53 -10.37 0.21
N THR A 55 -2.99 -11.51 0.71
CA THR A 55 -3.78 -11.59 1.94
C THR A 55 -3.20 -12.61 2.90
N TYR A 56 -3.21 -12.31 4.19
CA TYR A 56 -2.69 -13.20 5.22
C TYR A 56 -3.38 -12.94 6.56
N PHE A 57 -3.35 -13.92 7.46
CA PHE A 57 -3.78 -13.69 8.84
C PHE A 57 -2.67 -13.04 9.64
N LYS A 58 -3.01 -12.18 10.60
CA LYS A 58 -2.05 -11.49 11.48
C LYS A 58 -1.12 -12.43 12.23
N GLU A 59 -1.50 -13.68 12.42
CA GLU A 59 -0.69 -14.68 13.11
C GLU A 59 0.24 -15.43 12.15
N ASN A 60 0.06 -15.27 10.84
CA ASN A 60 0.74 -16.06 9.82
C ASN A 60 1.08 -15.21 8.57
N HIS A 61 2.12 -14.37 8.68
CA HIS A 61 2.53 -13.36 7.68
C HIS A 61 3.26 -13.89 6.44
N ILE A 62 3.41 -15.22 6.33
CA ILE A 62 4.42 -15.81 5.44
C ILE A 62 3.85 -16.12 4.05
N GLN A 63 2.53 -16.27 3.93
CA GLN A 63 1.90 -16.77 2.70
C GLN A 63 0.64 -15.99 2.32
N ASP A 64 0.53 -15.65 1.04
CA ASP A 64 -0.73 -15.20 0.45
C ASP A 64 -1.74 -16.35 0.46
N ILE A 65 -2.86 -16.17 1.18
CA ILE A 65 -3.92 -17.17 1.27
C ILE A 65 -4.97 -17.07 0.16
N GLY A 66 -4.78 -16.16 -0.81
CA GLY A 66 -5.58 -16.07 -2.03
C GLY A 66 -6.99 -15.48 -1.84
N LEU A 67 -7.27 -14.94 -0.66
CA LEU A 67 -8.51 -14.24 -0.33
C LEU A 67 -8.43 -12.77 -0.79
N ARG A 68 -9.54 -12.08 -1.05
CA ARG A 68 -9.51 -10.65 -1.46
C ARG A 68 -10.69 -9.90 -0.87
N PHE A 69 -10.49 -8.65 -0.46
CA PHE A 69 -11.59 -7.81 0.02
C PHE A 69 -12.43 -7.28 -1.15
N LEU A 70 -13.75 -7.41 -1.05
CA LEU A 70 -14.66 -6.75 -1.97
C LEU A 70 -14.99 -5.34 -1.48
N LYS A 71 -14.76 -4.35 -2.32
CA LYS A 71 -15.12 -2.95 -2.06
C LYS A 71 -16.64 -2.80 -2.07
N LYS A 72 -17.25 -2.70 -0.88
CA LYS A 72 -18.72 -2.61 -0.74
C LYS A 72 -19.26 -1.17 -0.65
N ASN A 73 -18.46 -0.22 -0.15
CA ASN A 73 -18.55 1.26 -0.24
C ASN A 73 -17.55 1.87 0.76
N LYS A 74 -17.20 3.17 0.58
CA LYS A 74 -16.01 3.90 1.10
C LYS A 74 -15.60 3.77 2.58
N THR A 75 -16.31 3.06 3.45
CA THR A 75 -16.08 3.18 4.90
C THR A 75 -16.18 1.91 5.72
N PHE A 76 -16.62 0.77 5.17
CA PHE A 76 -16.74 -0.46 5.97
C PHE A 76 -16.48 -1.72 5.13
N PHE A 77 -15.39 -2.43 5.43
CA PHE A 77 -15.09 -3.75 4.89
C PHE A 77 -15.73 -4.80 5.80
N ASN A 78 -17.00 -5.15 5.55
CA ASN A 78 -17.63 -6.29 6.22
C ASN A 78 -17.07 -7.60 5.64
N ALA A 79 -16.59 -8.48 6.52
CA ALA A 79 -15.93 -9.77 6.28
C ALA A 79 -16.70 -10.81 5.43
N LEU A 80 -17.83 -10.44 4.83
CA LEU A 80 -18.87 -11.38 4.44
C LEU A 80 -18.75 -11.95 3.02
N ILE A 81 -17.79 -11.50 2.21
CA ILE A 81 -17.58 -12.10 0.90
C ILE A 81 -16.10 -12.12 0.58
N VAL A 82 -15.49 -13.26 0.86
CA VAL A 82 -14.11 -13.57 0.51
C VAL A 82 -14.16 -14.52 -0.67
N LYS A 83 -13.78 -14.06 -1.86
CA LYS A 83 -13.76 -14.90 -3.05
C LYS A 83 -12.31 -15.38 -3.26
N ALA A 84 -12.07 -16.67 -3.02
CA ALA A 84 -10.90 -17.34 -3.54
C ALA A 84 -11.05 -17.42 -5.08
N ILE A 85 -10.02 -17.03 -5.81
CA ILE A 85 -9.92 -17.27 -7.26
C ILE A 85 -9.37 -18.68 -7.46
#